data_AF-A0A542HPL4-F1
#
_entry.id   AF-A0A542HPL4-F1
#
_cell.length_a   1.000
_cell.length_b   1.000
_cell.length_c   1.000
_cell.angle_alpha   90.00
_cell.angle_beta   90.00
_cell.angle_gamma   90.00
#
_symmetry.space_group_name_H-M   'P 1'
#
loop_
_entity.id
_entity.type
_entity.pdbx_description
1 polymer ?
#
loop_
_entity_poly.entity_id
_entity_poly.type
_entity_poly.pdbx_seq_one_letter_code
_entity_poly.pdbx_strand_id
1 'polypeptide(L)'
;MKPLMILVAGPYRSGTGDDPAKLAAHVRAMNEVALVLFRAGHLPVTGEALALPLLEAAGGAAPGDPLFDELFHPVAERLLERCDAVLRIGGPSQGADRMTDRARAQGKPVYADLGAVPDVAATLLEGRR
;
A
#
# COMPACT_ATOMS: atom_id res chain seq x y z
N MET A 1 -0.03 21.99 6.90
CA MET A 1 -1.28 21.39 6.39
C MET A 1 -1.80 20.35 7.39
N LYS A 2 -2.99 19.78 7.16
CA LYS A 2 -3.54 18.66 7.96
C LYS A 2 -2.86 17.35 7.53
N PRO A 3 -2.28 16.55 8.46
CA PRO A 3 -1.78 15.21 8.17
C PRO A 3 -2.86 14.31 7.56
N LEU A 4 -2.48 13.50 6.56
CA LEU A 4 -3.35 12.51 5.92
C LEU A 4 -2.95 11.10 6.36
N MET A 5 -3.93 10.20 6.48
CA MET A 5 -3.72 8.76 6.47
C MET A 5 -3.74 8.26 5.02
N ILE A 6 -2.63 7.71 4.53
CA ILE A 6 -2.46 7.36 3.12
C ILE A 6 -2.19 5.86 3.00
N LEU A 7 -3.06 5.15 2.28
CA LEU A 7 -2.82 3.76 1.91
C LEU A 7 -1.84 3.71 0.74
N VAL A 8 -0.69 3.07 0.92
CA VAL A 8 0.25 2.75 -0.16
C VAL A 8 -0.16 1.43 -0.79
N ALA A 9 -0.58 1.47 -2.05
CA ALA A 9 -1.06 0.32 -2.80
C ALA A 9 -0.06 -0.04 -3.91
N GLY A 10 0.58 -1.20 -3.82
CA GLY A 10 1.54 -1.71 -4.79
C GLY A 10 1.31 -3.19 -5.12
N PRO A 11 2.05 -3.75 -6.09
CA PRO A 11 2.01 -5.19 -6.34
C PRO A 11 2.48 -5.95 -5.10
N TYR A 12 1.72 -6.95 -4.67
CA TYR A 12 2.21 -7.97 -3.73
C TYR A 12 2.60 -9.25 -4.49
N ARG A 13 1.64 -10.02 -5.01
CA ARG A 13 1.91 -11.28 -5.75
C ARG A 13 2.19 -11.11 -7.24
N SER A 14 1.69 -10.03 -7.87
CA SER A 14 1.77 -9.84 -9.32
C SER A 14 3.22 -9.89 -9.83
N GLY A 15 3.51 -10.76 -10.80
CA GLY A 15 4.85 -10.91 -11.38
C GLY A 15 5.88 -11.62 -10.49
N THR A 16 5.50 -12.11 -9.31
CA THR A 16 6.43 -12.82 -8.42
C THR A 16 6.61 -14.29 -8.79
N GLY A 17 5.57 -14.94 -9.32
CA GLY A 17 5.54 -16.40 -9.46
C GLY A 17 5.63 -17.09 -8.10
N ASP A 18 5.12 -16.44 -7.05
CA ASP A 18 5.09 -16.92 -5.67
C ASP A 18 6.48 -17.12 -5.04
N ASP A 19 7.51 -16.50 -5.64
CA ASP A 19 8.87 -16.40 -5.11
C ASP A 19 8.90 -15.52 -3.83
N PRO A 20 9.27 -16.09 -2.66
CA PRO A 20 9.30 -15.36 -1.39
C PRO A 20 10.20 -14.12 -1.40
N ALA A 21 11.32 -14.14 -2.12
CA ALA A 21 12.23 -13.00 -2.20
C ALA A 21 11.60 -11.84 -2.98
N LYS A 22 10.83 -12.14 -4.03
CA LYS A 22 10.10 -11.12 -4.79
C LYS A 22 8.91 -10.56 -4.02
N LEU A 23 8.19 -11.40 -3.27
CA LEU A 23 7.13 -10.95 -2.35
C LEU A 23 7.70 -9.98 -1.31
N ALA A 24 8.83 -10.34 -0.69
CA ALA A 24 9.52 -9.47 0.27
C ALA A 24 10.02 -8.16 -0.36
N ALA A 25 10.54 -8.21 -1.59
CA ALA A 25 11.00 -7.02 -2.31
C ALA A 25 9.84 -6.04 -2.59
N HIS A 26 8.66 -6.55 -2.94
CA HIS A 26 7.46 -5.75 -3.12
C HIS A 26 7.00 -5.06 -1.82
N VAL A 27 6.93 -5.81 -0.72
CA VAL A 27 6.62 -5.24 0.61
C VAL A 27 7.62 -4.16 0.99
N ARG A 28 8.91 -4.41 0.75
CA ARG A 28 9.98 -3.44 1.00
C ARG A 28 9.79 -2.16 0.19
N ALA A 29 9.48 -2.26 -1.10
CA ALA A 29 9.24 -1.09 -1.95
C ALA A 29 8.08 -0.23 -1.42
N MET A 30 6.98 -0.85 -0.96
CA MET A 30 5.87 -0.14 -0.32
C MET A 30 6.28 0.54 0.99
N ASN A 31 7.10 -0.13 1.80
CA ASN A 31 7.60 0.43 3.06
C ASN A 31 8.58 1.60 2.84
N GLU A 32 9.41 1.56 1.79
CA GLU A 32 10.32 2.66 1.44
C GLU A 32 9.52 3.91 1.03
N VAL A 33 8.46 3.75 0.24
CA VAL A 33 7.51 4.83 -0.10
C VAL A 33 6.79 5.33 1.14
N ALA A 34 6.31 4.44 2.01
CA ALA A 34 5.69 4.79 3.27
C ALA A 34 6.62 5.67 4.13
N LEU A 35 7.91 5.32 4.23
CA LEU A 35 8.89 6.13 4.97
C LEU A 35 8.99 7.57 4.44
N VAL A 36 8.92 7.77 3.12
CA VAL A 36 8.91 9.12 2.52
C VAL A 36 7.67 9.90 2.95
N LEU A 37 6.48 9.29 2.88
CA LEU A 37 5.23 9.90 3.32
C LEU A 37 5.26 10.25 4.82
N PHE A 38 5.81 9.37 5.64
CA PHE A 38 5.97 9.62 7.07
C PHE A 38 6.84 10.85 7.34
N ARG A 39 7.98 10.95 6.63
CA ARG A 39 8.88 12.11 6.73
C ARG A 39 8.22 13.41 6.25
N ALA A 40 7.27 13.33 5.32
CA ALA A 40 6.45 14.47 4.89
C ALA A 40 5.34 14.85 5.88
N GLY A 41 5.24 14.16 7.04
CA GLY A 41 4.25 14.46 8.08
C GLY A 41 2.90 13.78 7.89
N HIS A 42 2.83 12.73 7.06
CA HIS A 42 1.63 11.91 6.88
C HIS A 42 1.72 10.61 7.69
N LEU A 43 0.58 9.91 7.83
CA LEU A 43 0.51 8.57 8.39
C LEU A 43 0.34 7.55 7.26
N PRO A 44 1.43 6.92 6.79
CA PRO A 44 1.34 5.90 5.77
C PRO A 44 0.87 4.56 6.36
N VAL A 45 0.11 3.80 5.58
CA VAL A 45 -0.25 2.42 5.90
C VAL A 45 -0.13 1.54 4.65
N THR A 46 0.18 0.26 4.83
CA THR A 46 0.15 -0.76 3.77
C THR A 46 -0.86 -1.84 4.14
N GLY A 47 -1.51 -2.45 3.15
CA GLY A 47 -2.44 -3.55 3.42
C GLY A 47 -1.73 -4.76 4.02
N GLU A 48 -0.53 -5.03 3.53
CA GLU A 48 0.37 -6.12 3.92
C GLU A 48 0.74 -6.07 5.41
N ALA A 49 0.97 -4.88 5.96
CA ALA A 49 1.30 -4.71 7.38
C ALA A 49 0.18 -5.18 8.33
N LEU A 50 -1.08 -5.17 7.87
CA LEU A 50 -2.21 -5.70 8.64
C LEU A 50 -2.60 -7.12 8.20
N ALA A 51 -2.53 -7.43 6.91
CA ALA A 51 -3.01 -8.70 6.39
C ALA A 51 -2.05 -9.88 6.64
N LEU A 52 -0.73 -9.68 6.48
CA LEU A 52 0.23 -10.78 6.58
C LEU A 52 0.30 -11.40 7.99
N PRO A 53 0.31 -10.63 9.10
CA PRO A 53 0.27 -11.22 10.45
C PRO A 53 -1.02 -12.00 10.73
N LEU A 54 -2.15 -11.57 10.14
CA LEU A 54 -3.43 -12.27 10.30
C LEU A 54 -3.45 -13.59 9.51
N LEU A 55 -2.88 -13.61 8.30
CA LEU A 55 -2.71 -14.83 7.51
C LEU A 55 -1.82 -15.84 8.23
N GLU A 56 -0.71 -15.36 8.80
CA GLU A 56 0.18 -16.19 9.62
C GLU A 56 -0.58 -16.79 10.82
N ALA A 57 -1.34 -15.97 11.55
CA ALA A 57 -2.14 -16.42 12.68
C ALA A 57 -3.26 -17.41 12.29
N ALA A 58 -3.79 -17.31 11.07
CA ALA A 58 -4.81 -18.22 10.53
C ALA A 58 -4.24 -19.59 10.09
N GLY A 59 -2.92 -19.79 10.15
CA GLY A 59 -2.27 -21.06 9.85
C GLY A 59 -1.92 -21.29 8.38
N GLY A 60 -1.97 -20.25 7.54
CA GLY A 60 -1.70 -20.38 6.11
C GLY A 60 -1.11 -19.13 5.47
N ALA A 61 0.17 -19.22 5.08
CA ALA A 61 0.89 -18.22 4.30
C ALA A 61 1.26 -18.73 2.89
N ALA A 62 0.75 -19.90 2.49
CA ALA A 62 1.07 -20.49 1.20
C ALA A 62 0.37 -19.71 0.07
N PRO A 63 1.09 -19.33 -1.00
CA PRO A 63 0.46 -18.69 -2.14
C PRO A 63 -0.60 -19.60 -2.79
N GLY A 64 -1.82 -19.08 -2.98
CA GLY A 64 -2.96 -19.85 -3.49
C GLY A 64 -3.88 -20.44 -2.42
N ASP A 65 -3.59 -20.20 -1.14
CA ASP A 65 -4.47 -20.56 -0.03
C ASP A 65 -5.79 -19.73 -0.09
N PRO A 66 -6.97 -20.36 0.03
CA PRO A 66 -8.25 -19.65 0.17
C PRO A 66 -8.26 -18.57 1.26
N LEU A 67 -7.47 -18.74 2.32
CA LEU A 67 -7.31 -17.73 3.38
C LEU A 67 -6.78 -16.40 2.84
N PHE A 68 -5.96 -16.44 1.80
CA PHE A 68 -5.45 -15.24 1.14
C PHE A 68 -6.58 -14.40 0.53
N ASP A 69 -7.52 -15.04 -0.16
CA ASP A 69 -8.66 -14.36 -0.76
C ASP A 69 -9.66 -13.87 0.30
N GLU A 70 -9.82 -14.63 1.39
CA GLU A 70 -10.67 -14.25 2.52
C GLU A 70 -10.15 -13.03 3.29
N LEU A 71 -8.84 -12.94 3.51
CA LEU A 71 -8.27 -11.95 4.42
C LEU A 71 -7.60 -10.78 3.72
N PHE A 72 -6.79 -11.03 2.69
CA PHE A 72 -5.85 -10.03 2.20
C PHE A 72 -6.54 -8.80 1.61
N HIS A 73 -7.43 -9.02 0.64
CA HIS A 73 -8.18 -7.95 0.00
C HIS A 73 -9.22 -7.31 0.95
N PRO A 74 -10.01 -8.08 1.74
CA PRO A 74 -10.97 -7.47 2.67
C PRO A 74 -10.32 -6.65 3.79
N VAL A 75 -9.14 -7.03 4.29
CA VAL A 75 -8.39 -6.22 5.28
C VAL A 75 -7.97 -4.89 4.65
N ALA A 76 -7.39 -4.92 3.45
CA ALA A 76 -6.97 -3.70 2.74
C ALA A 76 -8.14 -2.76 2.44
N GLU A 77 -9.31 -3.29 2.06
CA GLU A 77 -10.51 -2.46 1.82
C GLU A 77 -11.05 -1.79 3.09
N ARG A 78 -11.10 -2.53 4.20
CA ARG A 78 -11.53 -1.98 5.50
C ARG A 78 -10.54 -0.92 5.99
N LEU A 79 -9.25 -1.11 5.73
CA LEU A 79 -8.22 -0.10 6.02
C LEU A 79 -8.42 1.14 5.14
N LEU A 80 -8.66 0.96 3.84
CA LEU A 80 -8.91 2.05 2.91
C LEU A 80 -10.07 2.93 3.36
N GLU A 81 -11.15 2.36 3.90
CA GLU A 81 -12.29 3.13 4.42
C GLU A 81 -11.88 4.18 5.48
N ARG A 82 -10.82 3.91 6.25
CA ARG A 82 -10.27 4.82 7.27
C ARG A 82 -9.20 5.76 6.75
N CYS A 83 -8.66 5.52 5.56
CA CYS A 83 -7.66 6.37 4.93
C CYS A 83 -8.31 7.59 4.27
N ASP A 84 -7.55 8.69 4.23
CA ASP A 84 -7.91 9.93 3.53
C ASP A 84 -7.61 9.82 2.02
N ALA A 85 -6.59 9.06 1.63
CA ALA A 85 -6.16 8.91 0.22
C ALA A 85 -5.47 7.57 -0.06
N VAL A 86 -5.23 7.29 -1.35
CA VAL A 86 -4.40 6.17 -1.83
C VAL A 86 -3.23 6.70 -2.66
N LEU A 87 -2.05 6.14 -2.45
CA LEU A 87 -0.90 6.28 -3.35
C LEU A 87 -0.64 4.94 -4.06
N ARG A 88 -0.78 4.92 -5.38
CA ARG A 88 -0.53 3.76 -6.23
C ARG A 88 0.93 3.75 -6.68
N ILE A 89 1.66 2.65 -6.43
CA ILE A 89 3.09 2.53 -6.78
C ILE A 89 3.44 1.23 -7.51
N GLY A 90 4.50 1.24 -8.32
CA GLY A 90 5.03 0.04 -8.97
C GLY A 90 4.22 -0.39 -10.21
N GLY A 91 4.41 -1.65 -10.62
CA GLY A 91 3.88 -2.20 -11.88
C GLY A 91 2.45 -2.73 -11.83
N PRO A 92 2.01 -3.47 -12.86
CA PRO A 92 0.66 -4.05 -12.98
C PRO A 92 0.27 -4.85 -11.73
N SER A 93 -0.91 -4.55 -11.15
CA SER A 93 -1.42 -5.26 -9.98
C SER A 93 -2.91 -5.08 -9.79
N GLN A 94 -3.66 -6.17 -9.97
CA GLN A 94 -5.11 -6.16 -9.79
C GLN A 94 -5.53 -5.74 -8.38
N GLY A 95 -4.80 -6.17 -7.34
CA GLY A 95 -5.10 -5.81 -5.95
C GLY A 95 -4.92 -4.31 -5.70
N ALA A 96 -3.82 -3.74 -6.19
CA ALA A 96 -3.56 -2.32 -6.05
C ALA A 96 -4.54 -1.47 -6.89
N ASP A 97 -4.85 -1.91 -8.10
CA ASP A 97 -5.82 -1.24 -8.99
C ASP A 97 -7.21 -1.24 -8.36
N ARG A 98 -7.62 -2.36 -7.75
CA ARG A 98 -8.87 -2.47 -6.95
C ARG A 98 -8.92 -1.47 -5.80
N MET A 99 -7.83 -1.24 -5.09
CA MET A 99 -7.78 -0.20 -4.04
C MET A 99 -7.96 1.20 -4.62
N THR A 100 -7.34 1.49 -5.77
CA THR A 100 -7.51 2.80 -6.42
C THR A 100 -8.95 3.04 -6.90
N ASP A 101 -9.60 2.01 -7.45
CA ASP A 101 -10.96 2.14 -7.94
C ASP A 101 -11.96 2.31 -6.79
N ARG A 102 -11.77 1.58 -5.69
CA ARG A 102 -12.58 1.77 -4.48
C ARG A 102 -12.37 3.16 -3.87
N ALA A 103 -11.14 3.67 -3.85
CA ALA A 103 -10.85 5.02 -3.37
C ALA A 103 -11.56 6.08 -4.23
N ARG A 104 -11.49 5.96 -5.56
CA ARG A 104 -12.23 6.82 -6.49
C ARG A 104 -13.73 6.77 -6.26
N ALA A 105 -14.29 5.57 -6.09
CA ALA A 105 -15.71 5.39 -5.81
C ALA A 105 -16.15 6.03 -4.47
N GLN A 106 -15.23 6.16 -3.51
CA GLN A 106 -15.43 6.85 -2.23
C GLN A 106 -15.14 8.36 -2.30
N GLY A 107 -14.78 8.91 -3.48
CA GLY A 107 -14.41 10.32 -3.63
C GLY A 107 -13.06 10.68 -3.01
N LYS A 108 -12.22 9.68 -2.71
CA LYS A 108 -10.89 9.89 -2.09
C LYS A 108 -9.83 10.18 -3.16
N PRO A 109 -8.86 11.06 -2.89
CA PRO A 109 -7.73 11.28 -3.78
C PRO A 109 -6.97 9.99 -4.06
N VAL A 110 -6.60 9.80 -5.32
CA VAL A 110 -5.68 8.75 -5.77
C VAL A 110 -4.48 9.42 -6.40
N TYR A 111 -3.33 9.24 -5.78
CA TYR A 111 -2.05 9.70 -6.29
C TYR A 111 -1.37 8.57 -7.06
N ALA A 112 -0.85 8.87 -8.24
CA ALA A 112 -0.08 7.94 -9.07
C ALA A 112 1.44 8.18 -8.95
N ASP A 113 1.85 9.21 -8.22
CA ASP A 113 3.24 9.61 -8.01
C ASP A 113 3.41 10.22 -6.62
N LEU A 114 4.58 10.01 -6.02
CA LEU A 114 4.91 10.55 -4.70
C LEU A 114 4.93 12.08 -4.69
N GLY A 115 5.42 12.72 -5.75
CA GLY A 115 5.49 14.17 -5.87
C GLY A 115 4.12 14.85 -5.99
N ALA A 116 3.07 14.10 -6.32
CA ALA A 116 1.70 14.60 -6.35
C ALA A 116 1.04 14.64 -4.95
N VAL A 117 1.63 13.96 -3.97
CA VAL A 117 1.17 14.00 -2.58
C VAL A 117 1.61 15.34 -1.96
N PRO A 118 0.71 16.06 -1.26
CA PRO A 118 1.07 17.29 -0.57
C PRO A 118 2.32 17.14 0.31
N ASP A 119 3.12 18.21 0.41
CA ASP A 119 4.33 18.30 1.27
C ASP A 119 5.48 17.30 0.94
N VAL A 120 5.27 16.29 0.09
CA VAL A 120 6.32 15.33 -0.31
C VAL A 120 7.36 15.98 -1.22
N ALA A 121 6.96 16.78 -2.22
CA ALA A 121 7.91 17.41 -3.14
C ALA A 121 8.91 18.35 -2.42
N ALA A 122 8.44 19.07 -1.39
CA ALA A 122 9.28 19.91 -0.55
C ALA A 122 10.25 19.07 0.30
N THR A 123 9.74 18.02 0.95
CA THR A 123 10.55 17.07 1.75
C THR A 123 11.67 16.43 0.92
N LEU A 124 11.38 16.01 -0.32
CA LEU A 124 12.37 15.42 -1.22
C LEU A 124 13.46 16.41 -1.68
N LEU A 125 13.18 17.71 -1.69
CA LEU A 125 14.16 18.75 -2.02
C LEU A 125 15.07 19.08 -0.83
N GLU A 126 14.53 19.04 0.39
CA GLU A 126 15.27 19.32 1.63
C GLU A 126 16.26 18.20 1.99
N GLY A 127 15.88 16.93 1.79
CA GLY A 127 16.74 15.77 2.05
C GLY A 127 17.88 15.54 1.04
N ARG A 128 17.98 16.35 -0.02
CA ARG A 128 19.06 16.31 -1.03
C ARG A 128 20.16 17.35 -0.79
N ARG A 129 20.12 18.09 0.32
CA ARG A 129 21.16 19.06 0.72
C ARG A 129 22.10 18.47 1.77
#